data_AF-A0A2G2NZA4-F1
#
_entry.id   AF-A0A2G2NZA4-F1
#
_cell.length_a   1.000
_cell.length_b   1.000
_cell.length_c   1.000
_cell.angle_alpha   90.00
_cell.angle_beta   90.00
_cell.angle_gamma   90.00
#
_symmetry.space_group_name_H-M   'P 1'
#
loop_
_entity.id
_entity.type
_entity.pdbx_description
1 polymer ?
#
loop_
_entity_poly.entity_id
_entity_poly.type
_entity_poly.pdbx_seq_one_letter_code
_entity_poly.pdbx_strand_id
1 'polypeptide(L)' 'MGLTNNDIFKKLRVALKLRDDDIVKICSLVDFKVTKSELGAFFRKEDHPKYMECGDQILRN' A
#
# COMPACT_ATOMS: atom_id res chain seq x y z
N MET A 1 -16.53 9.73 8.50
CA MET A 1 -15.94 9.01 7.35
C MET A 1 -14.87 8.08 7.90
N GLY A 2 -14.89 6.80 7.55
CA GLY A 2 -13.90 5.83 8.03
C GLY A 2 -12.53 6.04 7.37
N LEU A 3 -11.50 5.37 7.88
CA LEU A 3 -10.20 5.32 7.20
C LEU A 3 -10.34 4.56 5.88
N THR A 4 -9.70 5.04 4.82
CA THR A 4 -9.56 4.30 3.57
C THR A 4 -8.49 3.22 3.69
N ASN A 5 -8.46 2.26 2.77
CA ASN A 5 -7.38 1.30 2.67
C ASN A 5 -6.02 1.97 2.41
N ASN A 6 -5.98 3.07 1.64
CA ASN A 6 -4.77 3.86 1.46
C ASN A 6 -4.27 4.44 2.80
N ASP A 7 -5.19 4.95 3.63
CA ASP A 7 -4.86 5.47 4.96
C ASP A 7 -4.35 4.38 5.89
N ILE A 8 -5.05 3.24 5.93
CA ILE A 8 -4.66 2.08 6.75
C ILE A 8 -3.28 1.60 6.33
N PHE A 9 -3.06 1.41 5.03
CA PHE A 9 -1.80 0.91 4.51
C PHE A 9 -0.64 1.90 4.77
N LYS A 10 -0.87 3.20 4.58
CA LYS A 10 0.11 4.25 4.90
C LYS A 10 0.44 4.27 6.40
N LYS A 11 -0.54 4.09 7.27
CA LYS A 11 -0.32 3.99 8.73
C LYS A 11 0.49 2.75 9.11
N LEU A 12 0.16 1.58 8.56
CA LEU A 12 0.92 0.34 8.80
C LEU A 12 2.37 0.48 8.36
N ARG A 13 2.61 1.03 7.16
CA ARG A 13 3.96 1.32 6.65
C ARG A 13 4.77 2.14 7.65
N VAL A 14 4.20 3.22 8.16
CA VAL A 14 4.89 4.13 9.11
C VAL A 14 5.08 3.44 10.47
N ALA A 15 4.04 2.84 11.02
CA ALA A 15 4.08 2.19 12.34
C ALA A 15 5.11 1.06 12.41
N LEU A 16 5.23 0.27 11.35
CA LEU A 16 6.16 -0.86 11.24
C LEU A 16 7.50 -0.48 10.61
N LYS A 17 7.71 0.80 10.28
CA LYS A 17 8.93 1.32 9.62
C LYS A 17 9.30 0.55 8.34
N LEU A 18 8.29 0.13 7.58
CA LEU A 18 8.48 -0.62 6.33
C LEU A 18 8.95 0.30 5.20
N ARG A 19 9.98 -0.12 4.48
CA ARG A 19 10.36 0.45 3.19
C ARG A 19 9.61 -0.27 2.08
N ASP A 20 9.58 0.34 0.88
CA ASP A 20 8.87 -0.24 -0.26
C ASP A 20 9.39 -1.66 -0.61
N ASP A 21 10.70 -1.89 -0.48
CA ASP A 21 11.32 -3.22 -0.65
C ASP A 21 10.79 -4.25 0.37
N ASP A 22 10.61 -3.83 1.61
CA ASP A 22 10.12 -4.71 2.67
C ASP A 22 8.66 -5.10 2.38
N ILE A 23 7.84 -4.15 1.91
CA ILE A 23 6.45 -4.40 1.51
C ILE A 23 6.36 -5.35 0.31
N VAL A 24 7.15 -5.11 -0.75
CA VAL A 24 7.19 -6.00 -1.93
C VAL A 24 7.55 -7.43 -1.51
N LYS A 25 8.54 -7.57 -0.63
CA LYS A 25 8.95 -8.87 -0.10
C LYS A 25 7.83 -9.53 0.70
N ILE A 26 7.13 -8.79 1.58
CA ILE A 26 6.01 -9.32 2.36
C ILE A 26 4.88 -9.81 1.45
N CYS A 27 4.46 -9.01 0.47
CA CYS A 27 3.42 -9.40 -0.48
C CYS A 27 3.81 -10.67 -1.27
N SER A 28 5.09 -10.81 -1.64
CA SER A 28 5.58 -11.99 -2.35
C SER A 28 5.51 -13.29 -1.53
N LEU A 29 5.46 -13.22 -0.18
CA LEU A 29 5.33 -14.42 0.67
C LEU A 29 3.97 -15.10 0.52
N VAL A 30 2.97 -14.39 0.02
CA VAL A 30 1.62 -14.89 -0.26
C VAL A 30 1.31 -14.88 -1.76
N ASP A 31 2.35 -14.97 -2.59
CA ASP A 31 2.28 -14.94 -4.06
C ASP A 31 1.59 -13.69 -4.64
N PHE A 32 1.44 -12.64 -3.84
CA PHE A 32 0.89 -11.37 -4.29
C PHE A 32 1.99 -10.50 -4.88
N LYS A 33 1.96 -10.32 -6.21
CA LYS A 33 2.94 -9.50 -6.91
C LYS A 33 2.54 -8.03 -6.86
N VAL A 34 3.39 -7.21 -6.26
CA VAL A 34 3.27 -5.74 -6.28
C VAL A 34 4.63 -5.13 -6.59
N THR A 35 4.62 -4.02 -7.31
CA THR A 35 5.81 -3.26 -7.67
C THR A 35 5.96 -2.01 -6.81
N LYS A 36 7.19 -1.49 -6.70
CA LYS A 36 7.46 -0.22 -6.01
C LYS A 36 6.66 0.95 -6.62
N SER A 37 6.45 0.93 -7.94
CA SER A 37 5.69 1.97 -8.63
C SER A 37 4.21 1.96 -8.24
N GLU A 38 3.60 0.78 -8.10
CA GLU A 38 2.23 0.62 -7.61
C GLU A 38 2.10 1.06 -6.15
N LEU A 39 3.06 0.66 -5.29
CA LEU A 39 3.11 1.14 -3.90
C LEU A 39 3.18 2.68 -3.84
N GLY A 40 4.03 3.28 -4.67
CA GLY A 40 4.12 4.73 -4.79
C GLY A 40 2.80 5.39 -5.20
N ALA A 41 1.97 4.71 -5.99
CA ALA A 41 0.64 5.21 -6.35
C ALA A 41 -0.36 5.16 -5.19
N PHE A 42 -0.34 4.10 -4.38
CA PHE A 42 -1.21 3.99 -3.19
C PHE A 42 -0.91 5.05 -2.13
N PHE A 43 0.35 5.47 -2.01
CA PHE A 43 0.77 6.42 -0.97
C PHE A 43 0.71 7.89 -1.38
N ARG A 44 0.34 8.20 -2.63
CA ARG A 44 0.11 9.58 -3.08
C ARG A 44 -1.08 10.21 -2.37
N LYS A 45 -1.21 11.52 -2.52
CA LYS A 45 -2.43 12.25 -2.17
C LYS A 45 -3.50 11.95 -3.21
N GLU A 46 -4.76 11.99 -2.81
CA GLU A 46 -5.93 11.68 -3.66
C GLU A 46 -6.03 12.57 -4.90
N ASP A 47 -5.56 13.81 -4.82
CA ASP A 47 -5.53 14.79 -5.92
C ASP A 47 -4.40 14.55 -6.94
N HIS A 48 -3.49 13.61 -6.68
CA HIS A 48 -2.37 13.37 -7.56
C HIS A 48 -2.81 12.61 -8.83
N PRO A 49 -2.38 13.02 -10.05
CA PRO A 49 -2.75 12.35 -11.32
C PRO A 49 -2.38 10.87 -11.48
N LYS A 50 -1.66 10.31 -10.51
CA LYS A 50 -1.18 8.92 -10.49
C LYS A 50 -1.49 8.27 -9.15
N TYR A 51 -2.43 8.84 -8.40
CA TYR A 51 -3.02 8.21 -7.24
C TYR A 51 -3.79 6.97 -7.70
N MET A 52 -3.70 5.91 -6.91
CA MET A 52 -4.53 4.73 -7.11
C MET A 52 -5.13 4.33 -5.76
N GLU A 53 -6.40 3.96 -5.77
CA GLU A 53 -7.04 3.38 -4.59
C GLU A 53 -6.43 2.02 -4.26
N CYS A 54 -6.17 1.80 -2.98
CA CYS A 54 -5.72 0.54 -2.44
C CYS A 54 -6.95 -0.36 -2.27
N GLY A 55 -7.06 -1.42 -3.06
CA GLY A 55 -8.17 -2.36 -2.92
C GLY A 55 -8.00 -3.29 -1.71
N ASP A 56 -9.10 -3.90 -1.28
CA ASP A 56 -9.12 -4.81 -0.12
C ASP A 56 -8.10 -5.95 -0.26
N GLN A 57 -7.81 -6.42 -1.47
CA GLN A 57 -6.86 -7.51 -1.73
C GLN A 57 -5.45 -7.28 -1.14
N ILE A 58 -5.05 -6.03 -0.92
CA ILE A 58 -3.76 -5.69 -0.30
C ILE A 58 -3.80 -5.86 1.23
N LEU A 59 -4.96 -5.65 1.85
CA LEU A 59 -5.15 -5.59 3.30
C LEU A 59 -6.05 -6.70 3.85
N ARG A 60 -6.49 -7.63 3.00
CA ARG A 60 -7.41 -8.70 3.38
C ARG A 60 -6.61 -9.90 3.91
N ASN A 61 -6.62 -10.06 5.22
CA ASN A 61 -6.51 -11.31 6.00
C ASN A 61 -6.61 -10.99 7.49
#